data_AF-A0A813E9H4-F1
#
_entry.id   AF-A0A813E9H4-F1
#
_cell.length_a   1.000
_cell.length_b   1.000
_cell.length_c   1.000
_cell.angle_alpha   90.00
_cell.angle_beta   90.00
_cell.angle_gamma   90.00
#
_symmetry.space_group_name_H-M   'P 1'
#
loop_
_entity.id
_entity.type
_entity.pdbx_description
1 polymer ?
#
loop_
_entity_poly.entity_id
_entity_poly.type
_entity_poly.pdbx_seq_one_letter_code
_entity_poly.pdbx_strand_id
1 'polypeptide(L)'
;DMARRRLGDAKFDVLLDEAEALAKKFKTRITKARGFFQSGNGIVWQVLPEGSVKGLHQDGSRIRDKVQVTGDDRLQIGPFVLDEKKTCSCIHWLRKDDPEKAWTWSRDNTLRSRIRIATGEPAVPAAAA
;
A
#
# COMPACT_ATOMS: atom_id res chain seq x y z
N ASP A 1 2.48 11.18 -28.00
CA ASP A 1 2.96 12.04 -29.11
C ASP A 1 3.47 13.43 -28.70
N MET A 2 2.75 14.23 -27.92
CA MET A 2 3.24 15.57 -27.53
C MET A 2 4.54 15.57 -26.70
N ALA A 3 4.71 14.63 -25.77
CA ALA A 3 5.92 14.54 -24.94
C ALA A 3 7.16 14.12 -25.75
N ARG A 4 6.99 13.13 -26.63
CA ARG A 4 8.02 12.60 -27.53
C ARG A 4 8.58 13.67 -28.48
N ARG A 5 7.70 14.49 -29.08
CA ARG A 5 8.10 15.62 -29.93
C ARG A 5 8.89 16.72 -29.20
N ARG A 6 8.69 16.90 -27.90
CA ARG A 6 9.34 17.95 -27.10
C ARG A 6 10.68 17.54 -26.51
N LEU A 7 10.84 16.25 -26.19
CA LEU A 7 12.03 15.71 -25.53
C LEU A 7 13.03 15.08 -26.52
N GLY A 8 12.56 14.70 -27.71
CA GLY A 8 13.29 13.83 -28.62
C GLY A 8 13.14 12.36 -28.24
N ASP A 9 13.17 11.49 -29.24
CA ASP A 9 12.90 10.05 -29.09
C ASP A 9 13.81 9.40 -28.04
N ALA A 10 15.12 9.61 -28.13
CA ALA A 10 16.08 8.99 -27.20
C ALA A 10 15.84 9.37 -25.72
N LYS A 11 15.51 10.63 -25.44
CA LYS A 11 15.25 11.08 -24.06
C LYS A 11 13.89 10.61 -23.56
N PHE A 12 12.91 10.50 -24.45
CA PHE A 12 11.60 9.95 -24.13
C PHE A 12 11.72 8.46 -23.75
N ASP A 13 12.46 7.68 -24.51
CA ASP A 13 12.63 6.24 -24.27
C ASP A 13 13.34 5.99 -22.93
N VAL A 14 14.39 6.75 -22.59
CA VAL A 14 15.05 6.65 -21.27
C VAL A 14 14.09 6.95 -20.12
N LEU A 15 13.29 8.02 -20.23
CA LEU A 15 12.32 8.37 -19.19
C LEU A 15 11.19 7.33 -19.08
N LEU A 16 10.83 6.70 -20.20
CA LEU A 16 9.84 5.62 -20.21
C LEU A 16 10.38 4.39 -19.48
N ASP A 17 11.60 3.97 -19.79
CA ASP A 17 12.27 2.85 -19.11
C ASP A 17 12.40 3.08 -17.60
N GLU A 18 12.78 4.30 -17.20
CA GLU A 18 12.85 4.72 -15.80
C GLU A 18 11.48 4.65 -15.11
N ALA A 19 10.43 5.14 -15.78
CA ALA A 19 9.08 5.10 -15.25
C ALA A 19 8.55 3.66 -15.10
N GLU A 20 8.84 2.79 -16.07
CA GLU A 20 8.48 1.36 -15.99
C GLU A 20 9.22 0.64 -14.88
N ALA A 21 10.52 0.90 -14.71
CA ALA A 21 11.32 0.37 -13.63
C ALA A 21 10.78 0.80 -12.25
N LEU A 22 10.42 2.08 -12.11
CA LEU A 22 9.79 2.62 -10.90
C LEU A 22 8.43 1.99 -10.62
N ALA A 23 7.58 1.84 -11.64
CA ALA A 23 6.27 1.21 -11.50
C ALA A 23 6.39 -0.26 -11.08
N LYS A 24 7.34 -1.00 -11.68
CA LYS A 24 7.62 -2.40 -11.33
C LYS A 24 8.16 -2.53 -9.91
N LYS A 25 9.07 -1.64 -9.50
CA LYS A 25 9.59 -1.57 -8.12
C LYS A 25 8.45 -1.32 -7.15
N PHE A 26 7.62 -0.30 -7.41
CA PHE A 26 6.47 0.04 -6.57
C PHE A 26 5.52 -1.16 -6.39
N LYS A 27 5.12 -1.80 -7.49
CA LYS A 27 4.21 -2.96 -7.49
C LYS A 27 4.75 -4.13 -6.69
N THR A 28 6.06 -4.37 -6.76
CA THR A 28 6.73 -5.42 -5.98
C THR A 28 6.70 -5.09 -4.49
N ARG A 29 7.06 -3.86 -4.12
CA ARG A 29 7.14 -3.44 -2.72
C ARG A 29 5.76 -3.37 -2.06
N ILE A 30 4.78 -2.73 -2.71
CA ILE A 30 3.43 -2.53 -2.14
C ILE A 30 2.72 -3.83 -1.77
N THR A 31 3.06 -4.95 -2.42
CA THR A 31 2.51 -6.28 -2.12
C THR A 31 2.65 -6.65 -0.63
N LYS A 32 3.71 -6.19 0.05
CA LYS A 32 3.93 -6.42 1.49
C LYS A 32 2.89 -5.74 2.38
N ALA A 33 2.50 -4.51 2.02
CA ALA A 33 1.55 -3.69 2.76
C ALA A 33 0.10 -3.85 2.27
N ARG A 34 -0.13 -4.54 1.15
CA ARG A 34 -1.45 -4.71 0.55
C ARG A 34 -2.38 -5.56 1.44
N GLY A 35 -3.65 -5.16 1.52
CA GLY A 35 -4.70 -5.93 2.18
C GLY A 35 -5.68 -5.10 2.97
N PHE A 36 -6.44 -5.78 3.81
CA PHE A 36 -7.34 -5.18 4.80
C PHE A 36 -6.74 -5.38 6.19
N PHE A 37 -6.83 -4.34 7.01
CA PHE A 37 -6.27 -4.32 8.34
C PHE A 37 -7.20 -3.60 9.30
N GLN A 38 -6.97 -3.83 10.59
CA GLN A 38 -7.63 -3.12 11.67
C GLN A 38 -6.59 -2.58 12.64
N SER A 39 -6.73 -1.32 13.05
CA SER A 39 -5.92 -0.74 14.13
C SER A 39 -6.59 -0.92 15.49
N GLY A 40 -5.82 -0.79 16.58
CA GLY A 40 -6.33 -1.00 17.95
C GLY A 40 -7.47 -0.06 18.37
N ASN A 41 -7.61 1.10 17.72
CA ASN A 41 -8.72 2.03 17.90
C ASN A 41 -9.95 1.70 17.03
N GLY A 42 -9.96 0.55 16.36
CA GLY A 42 -11.11 0.05 15.60
C GLY A 42 -11.29 0.63 14.19
N ILE A 43 -10.34 1.42 13.69
CA ILE A 43 -10.36 1.89 12.29
C ILE A 43 -10.00 0.73 11.37
N VAL A 44 -10.78 0.56 10.31
CA VAL A 44 -10.51 -0.39 9.23
C VAL A 44 -9.68 0.30 8.16
N TRP A 45 -8.60 -0.34 7.75
CA TRP A 45 -7.70 0.15 6.72
C TRP A 45 -7.69 -0.80 5.52
N GLN A 46 -7.67 -0.24 4.32
CA GLN A 46 -7.49 -0.97 3.07
C GLN A 46 -6.35 -0.33 2.30
N VAL A 47 -5.34 -1.14 1.96
CA VAL A 47 -4.25 -0.74 1.06
C VAL A 47 -4.46 -1.41 -0.30
N LEU A 48 -4.66 -0.59 -1.31
CA LEU A 48 -4.96 -1.01 -2.68
C LEU A 48 -3.68 -1.23 -3.50
N PRO A 49 -3.73 -1.99 -4.61
CA PRO A 49 -2.56 -2.30 -5.44
C PRO A 49 -1.80 -1.08 -5.99
N GLU A 50 -2.52 0.01 -6.24
CA GLU A 50 -1.97 1.28 -6.72
C GLU A 50 -1.34 2.14 -5.61
N GLY A 51 -1.37 1.68 -4.36
CA GLY A 51 -0.82 2.38 -3.21
C GLY A 51 -1.80 3.29 -2.48
N SER A 52 -3.03 3.45 -2.98
CA SER A 52 -4.07 4.19 -2.26
C SER A 52 -4.40 3.50 -0.94
N VAL A 53 -4.51 4.28 0.13
CA VAL A 53 -4.88 3.81 1.46
C VAL A 53 -6.24 4.42 1.80
N LYS A 54 -7.19 3.58 2.20
CA LYS A 54 -8.53 3.98 2.61
C LYS A 54 -8.75 3.56 4.05
N GLY A 55 -9.08 4.52 4.91
CA GLY A 55 -9.48 4.26 6.30
C GLY A 55 -10.99 4.47 6.47
N LEU A 56 -11.62 3.66 7.33
CA LEU A 56 -13.01 3.81 7.74
C LEU A 56 -13.07 3.78 9.27
N HIS A 57 -13.47 4.89 9.86
CA HIS A 57 -13.74 4.99 11.29
C HIS A 57 -15.05 4.28 11.66
N GLN A 58 -15.20 3.99 12.94
CA GLN A 58 -16.43 3.42 13.51
C GLN A 58 -17.65 4.35 13.37
N ASP A 59 -17.42 5.66 13.33
CA ASP A 59 -18.47 6.67 13.10
C ASP A 59 -18.86 6.84 11.62
N GLY A 60 -18.22 6.10 10.71
CA GLY A 60 -18.44 6.15 9.28
C GLY A 60 -17.60 7.18 8.52
N SER A 61 -16.79 7.99 9.21
CA SER A 61 -15.88 8.93 8.57
C SER A 61 -14.77 8.20 7.79
N ARG A 62 -14.37 8.80 6.67
CA ARG A 62 -13.45 8.18 5.69
C ARG A 62 -12.12 8.91 5.67
N ILE A 63 -11.03 8.15 5.74
CA ILE A 63 -9.66 8.63 5.60
C ILE A 63 -9.12 8.21 4.25
N ARG A 64 -8.33 9.07 3.61
CA ARG A 64 -7.59 8.76 2.40
C ARG A 64 -6.13 9.12 2.61
N ASP A 65 -5.25 8.21 2.23
CA ASP A 65 -3.80 8.40 2.25
C ASP A 65 -3.17 7.62 1.09
N LYS A 66 -1.84 7.64 0.97
CA LYS A 66 -1.10 6.96 -0.08
C LYS A 66 0.23 6.40 0.43
N VAL A 67 0.49 5.15 0.08
CA VAL A 67 1.80 4.53 0.25
C VAL A 67 2.74 5.02 -0.84
N GLN A 68 3.95 5.41 -0.44
CA GLN A 68 5.03 5.80 -1.34
C GLN A 68 6.27 4.93 -1.10
N VAL A 69 7.08 4.74 -2.13
CA VAL A 69 8.42 4.17 -2.00
C VAL A 69 9.40 5.33 -1.97
N THR A 70 10.11 5.47 -0.85
CA THR A 70 11.13 6.50 -0.64
C THR A 70 12.40 6.22 -1.46
N GLY A 71 13.29 7.21 -1.57
CA GLY A 71 14.60 7.05 -2.22
C GLY A 71 15.42 5.90 -1.63
N ASP A 72 15.32 5.70 -0.32
CA ASP A 72 15.98 4.61 0.43
C ASP A 72 15.26 3.25 0.31
N ASP A 73 14.39 3.10 -0.69
CA ASP A 73 13.57 1.91 -0.95
C ASP A 73 12.68 1.50 0.24
N ARG A 74 12.17 2.44 1.05
CA ARG A 74 11.23 2.11 2.14
C ARG A 74 9.80 2.48 1.80
N LEU A 75 8.84 1.65 2.22
CA LEU A 75 7.41 1.96 2.12
C LEU A 75 7.00 2.95 3.21
N GLN A 76 6.34 4.04 2.83
CA GLN A 76 5.96 5.13 3.73
C GLN A 76 4.50 5.53 3.53
N ILE A 77 3.81 5.85 4.63
CA ILE A 77 2.50 6.50 4.68
C ILE A 77 2.62 7.69 5.62
N GLY A 78 2.39 8.91 5.13
CA GLY A 78 2.61 10.12 5.92
C GLY A 78 4.02 10.12 6.57
N PRO A 79 4.15 10.31 7.90
CA PRO A 79 5.43 10.27 8.60
C PRO A 79 5.87 8.86 9.04
N PHE A 80 5.12 7.80 8.68
CA PHE A 80 5.38 6.44 9.13
C PHE A 80 5.97 5.56 8.02
N VAL A 81 6.92 4.72 8.39
CA VAL A 81 7.64 3.79 7.52
C VAL A 81 7.34 2.36 7.93
N LEU A 82 7.12 1.48 6.97
CA LEU A 82 6.86 0.07 7.23
C LEU A 82 8.08 -0.60 7.89
N ASP A 83 7.86 -1.26 9.03
CA ASP A 83 8.82 -2.17 9.63
C ASP A 83 8.77 -3.52 8.91
N GLU A 84 9.71 -3.74 7.99
CA GLU A 84 9.83 -4.99 7.25
C GLU A 84 10.57 -6.09 8.00
N LYS A 85 11.13 -5.80 9.18
CA LYS A 85 11.83 -6.82 9.99
C LYS A 85 10.84 -7.72 10.71
N LYS A 86 9.65 -7.21 11.03
CA LYS A 86 8.59 -7.95 11.72
C LYS A 86 7.66 -8.64 10.72
N THR A 87 7.81 -9.95 10.59
CA THR A 87 6.89 -10.79 9.82
C THR A 87 5.88 -11.45 10.77
N CYS A 88 4.85 -10.70 11.19
CA CYS A 88 3.72 -11.22 11.97
C CYS A 88 2.43 -11.21 11.14
N SER A 89 1.31 -11.66 11.73
CA SER A 89 -0.04 -11.41 11.20
C SER A 89 -0.44 -9.92 11.23
N CYS A 90 0.47 -9.05 11.65
CA CYS A 90 0.35 -7.60 11.75
C CYS A 90 1.40 -6.92 10.88
N ILE A 91 1.13 -5.67 10.49
CA ILE A 91 2.15 -4.78 9.97
C ILE A 91 2.33 -3.61 10.94
N HIS A 92 3.59 -3.19 11.10
CA HIS A 92 3.94 -2.07 11.96
C HIS A 92 4.45 -0.93 11.10
N TRP A 93 3.88 0.26 11.29
CA TRP A 93 4.34 1.49 10.69
C TRP A 93 5.01 2.32 11.78
N LEU A 94 6.31 2.52 11.68
CA LEU A 94 7.12 3.25 12.66
C LEU A 94 7.26 4.70 12.22
N ARG A 95 7.07 5.65 13.13
CA ARG A 95 7.31 7.06 12.80
C ARG A 95 8.80 7.29 12.54
N LYS A 96 9.12 8.01 11.45
CA LYS A 96 10.49 8.26 11.01
C LYS A 96 11.36 8.91 12.09
N ASP A 97 10.79 9.86 12.83
CA ASP A 97 11.52 10.65 13.84
C ASP A 97 11.55 9.98 15.22
N ASP A 98 10.64 9.06 15.49
CA ASP A 98 10.45 8.44 16.80
C ASP A 98 9.95 6.99 16.63
N PRO A 99 10.85 6.00 16.59
CA PRO A 99 10.49 4.61 16.37
C PRO A 99 9.63 3.98 17.48
N GLU A 100 9.55 4.61 18.66
CA GLU A 100 8.66 4.15 19.74
C GLU A 100 7.19 4.43 19.42
N LYS A 101 6.92 5.44 18.58
CA LYS A 101 5.57 5.72 18.06
C LYS A 101 5.30 4.88 16.82
N ALA A 102 4.52 3.82 17.01
CA ALA A 102 4.13 2.90 15.95
C ALA A 102 2.61 2.82 15.76
N TRP A 103 2.17 2.68 14.51
CA TRP A 103 0.86 2.13 14.20
C TRP A 103 0.98 0.64 13.98
N THR A 104 0.20 -0.12 14.73
CA THR A 104 0.06 -1.57 14.52
C THR A 104 -1.26 -1.83 13.84
N TRP A 105 -1.17 -2.45 12.66
CA TRP A 105 -2.31 -2.82 11.84
C TRP A 105 -2.36 -4.35 11.78
N SER A 106 -3.35 -4.93 12.45
CA SER A 106 -3.56 -6.37 12.44
C SER A 106 -4.23 -6.77 11.13
N ARG A 107 -3.69 -7.76 10.43
CA ARG A 107 -4.29 -8.28 9.20
C ARG A 107 -5.54 -9.07 9.59
N ASP A 108 -6.70 -8.61 9.13
CA ASP A 108 -7.96 -9.29 9.40
C ASP A 108 -8.38 -10.10 8.17
N ASN A 109 -8.09 -11.40 8.22
CA ASN A 109 -8.51 -12.35 7.19
C ASN A 109 -10.02 -12.58 7.21
N THR A 110 -10.70 -12.36 8.35
CA THR A 110 -12.15 -12.53 8.49
C THR A 110 -12.92 -11.33 7.96
N LEU A 111 -12.39 -10.10 8.12
CA LEU A 111 -12.98 -8.89 7.56
C LEU A 111 -13.05 -8.97 6.05
N ARG A 112 -11.99 -9.48 5.41
CA ARG A 112 -11.96 -9.69 3.97
C ARG A 112 -13.08 -10.64 3.52
N SER A 113 -13.31 -11.72 4.26
CA SER A 113 -14.41 -12.66 4.00
C SER A 113 -15.79 -12.02 4.25
N ARG A 114 -15.96 -11.22 5.32
CA ARG A 114 -17.21 -10.52 5.62
C ARG A 114 -17.53 -9.42 4.61
N ILE A 115 -16.53 -8.63 4.19
CA ILE A 115 -16.65 -7.65 3.11
C ILE A 115 -17.04 -8.37 1.82
N ARG A 116 -16.36 -9.48 1.47
CA ARG A 116 -16.70 -10.28 0.29
C ARG A 116 -18.14 -10.79 0.30
N ILE A 117 -18.62 -11.29 1.44
CA ILE A 117 -20.03 -11.72 1.60
C ILE A 117 -20.98 -10.53 1.44
N ALA A 118 -20.62 -9.37 2.00
CA ALA A 118 -21.44 -8.17 1.93
C ALA A 118 -21.46 -7.50 0.55
N THR A 119 -20.37 -7.59 -0.23
CA THR A 119 -20.24 -6.95 -1.55
C THR A 119 -20.51 -7.88 -2.73
N GLY A 120 -20.66 -9.20 -2.50
CA GLY A 120 -20.96 -10.18 -3.55
C GLY A 120 -19.80 -10.46 -4.52
N GLU A 121 -18.57 -10.07 -4.19
CA GLU A 121 -17.41 -10.35 -5.06
C GLU A 121 -17.06 -11.86 -5.08
N PRO A 122 -16.81 -12.46 -6.27
CA PRO A 122 -16.46 -13.86 -6.37
C PRO A 122 -15.09 -14.16 -5.72
N ALA A 123 -14.94 -15.37 -5.19
CA ALA A 123 -13.70 -15.81 -4.61
C ALA A 123 -12.61 -15.96 -5.68
N VAL A 124 -11.61 -15.07 -5.68
CA VAL A 124 -10.38 -15.31 -6.45
C VAL A 124 -9.70 -16.55 -5.86
N PRO A 125 -9.47 -17.61 -6.65
CA PRO A 125 -8.80 -18.81 -6.15
C PRO A 125 -7.42 -18.42 -5.62
N ALA A 126 -7.07 -18.96 -4.46
CA ALA A 126 -5.71 -18.90 -3.97
C ALA A 126 -4.82 -19.52 -5.04
N ALA A 127 -3.95 -18.73 -5.68
CA ALA A 127 -2.93 -19.27 -6.54
C ALA A 127 -2.10 -20.24 -5.69
N ALA A 128 -2.14 -21.51 -6.07
CA ALA A 128 -1.33 -22.56 -5.46
C ALA A 128 0.14 -22.13 -5.54
N ALA A 129 0.79 -22.08 -4.38
CA ALA A 129 2.23 -21.97 -4.26
C ALA A 129 2.86 -23.34 -4.50
#